data_AF-A0A0M3V629-F1
#
_entry.id   AF-A0A0M3V629-F1
#
_cell.length_a   1.000
_cell.length_b   1.000
_cell.length_c   1.000
_cell.angle_alpha   90.00
_cell.angle_beta   90.00
_cell.angle_gamma   90.00
#
_symmetry.space_group_name_H-M   'P 1'
#
loop_
_entity.id
_entity.type
_entity.pdbx_description
1 polymer ?
#
loop_
_entity_poly.entity_id
_entity_poly.type
_entity_poly.pdbx_seq_one_letter_code
_entity_poly.pdbx_strand_id
1 'polypeptide(L)'
;MHGLPDLEKINKDLLETATDDTEESDILHSLPSLEEINEDEEYVSNTHLNIDINGNNKLQEQLRDTFIEAYLLLNHSEKCKEAESNIVFCLYRLESHESIREMLLDLLYKLPWRSEVVCYCLGKFKNDLDIIEGLKKFIDEHEVYSWHRANALWALYRVGKAKNAAYICRTWLADARMDWYARMIAARILAKLPGQHSYFMECLQQEQNNSKVYPENSSLLRQELAYGAFQRIKSHSKLLALFRLICSDKSPVMHRLAIYLLQKNKCNVTWQDLTQYHTEMSGLSDLIRDVGLSPNAPKICFIYQTISNTYNVSLPPTNLYLFYRIHYERAVEQLRESVSNYHTSPSAYIRTFHQFAPLTFIAFYEYAFPNESGLHDGYASLTDRKVFTNSLPNGYETWKELGSMRNRVDHPVDKKTKSHSKKITVEETEFFIKKLNVALQELFNFWLKSTPVPTTSLPVSTT
;
A
#
# COMPACT_ATOMS: atom_id res chain seq x y z
N MET A 1 34.88 -42.35 -12.20
CA MET A 1 36.07 -41.48 -12.28
C MET A 1 36.28 -41.06 -13.73
N HIS A 2 35.77 -39.87 -14.06
CA HIS A 2 36.06 -39.01 -15.22
C HIS A 2 35.49 -37.67 -14.75
N GLY A 3 36.20 -36.55 -14.59
CA GLY A 3 37.28 -35.98 -15.39
C GLY A 3 36.78 -34.57 -15.74
N LEU A 4 36.97 -33.62 -14.81
CA LEU A 4 36.61 -32.20 -14.93
C LEU A 4 37.28 -31.54 -16.15
N PRO A 5 36.57 -30.78 -16.99
CA PRO A 5 37.17 -29.80 -17.90
C PRO A 5 37.21 -28.39 -17.30
N ASP A 6 38.29 -27.69 -17.66
CA ASP A 6 38.82 -26.42 -17.14
C ASP A 6 37.87 -25.20 -17.14
N LEU A 7 37.80 -24.55 -15.97
CA LEU A 7 37.12 -23.28 -15.69
C LEU A 7 37.84 -22.03 -16.24
N GLU A 8 39.04 -22.17 -16.81
CA GLU A 8 39.78 -21.02 -17.37
C GLU A 8 39.34 -20.61 -18.78
N LYS A 9 38.55 -21.43 -19.48
CA LYS A 9 38.11 -21.14 -20.86
C LYS A 9 36.82 -20.32 -20.95
N ILE A 10 36.05 -20.20 -19.86
CA ILE A 10 34.79 -19.43 -19.84
C ILE A 10 35.01 -17.95 -19.49
N ASN A 11 36.12 -17.61 -18.83
CA ASN A 11 36.41 -16.23 -18.44
C ASN A 11 37.02 -15.36 -19.57
N LYS A 12 37.39 -15.94 -20.71
CA LYS A 12 37.99 -15.21 -21.82
C LYS A 12 36.96 -14.67 -22.82
N ASP A 13 35.82 -15.34 -22.96
CA ASP A 13 34.74 -14.91 -23.87
C ASP A 13 33.79 -13.85 -23.25
N LEU A 14 33.93 -13.54 -21.95
CA LEU A 14 33.15 -12.52 -21.24
C LEU A 14 33.86 -11.16 -21.13
N LEU A 15 35.12 -11.06 -21.57
CA LEU A 15 35.92 -9.83 -21.50
C LEU A 15 36.07 -9.11 -22.86
N GLU A 16 35.56 -9.66 -23.97
CA GLU A 16 35.68 -9.08 -25.31
C GLU A 16 34.44 -8.33 -25.83
N THR A 17 33.42 -8.07 -24.99
CA THR A 17 32.25 -7.23 -25.37
C THR A 17 32.11 -5.95 -24.56
N ALA A 18 33.20 -5.48 -23.94
CA ALA A 18 33.19 -4.31 -23.06
C ALA A 18 34.31 -3.32 -23.39
N THR A 19 34.42 -2.89 -24.65
CA THR A 19 35.18 -1.71 -25.09
C THR A 19 34.62 -1.22 -26.42
N ASP A 20 34.64 0.11 -26.63
CA ASP A 20 34.12 0.92 -27.75
C ASP A 20 32.63 1.30 -27.58
N ASP A 21 32.22 2.56 -27.33
CA ASP A 21 32.72 3.84 -27.84
C ASP A 21 32.72 4.96 -26.77
N THR A 22 33.89 5.58 -26.59
CA THR A 22 34.05 6.96 -26.11
C THR A 22 34.78 7.73 -27.20
N GLU A 23 34.08 8.61 -27.91
CA GLU A 23 34.69 9.70 -28.67
C GLU A 23 34.04 11.02 -28.23
N GLU A 24 34.84 11.85 -27.56
CA GLU A 24 34.64 13.30 -27.47
C GLU A 24 35.24 13.95 -28.72
N SER A 25 34.48 14.85 -29.37
CA SER A 25 35.06 16.10 -29.89
C SER A 25 33.97 17.14 -30.21
N ASP A 26 33.99 18.22 -29.44
CA ASP A 26 33.77 19.63 -29.81
C ASP A 26 32.99 19.95 -31.10
N ILE A 27 31.75 20.44 -30.94
CA ILE A 27 31.26 21.57 -31.73
C ILE A 27 30.56 22.57 -30.79
N LEU A 28 31.23 23.71 -30.65
CA LEU A 28 30.79 24.94 -30.00
C LEU A 28 29.74 25.66 -30.87
N HIS A 29 28.84 26.41 -30.22
CA HIS A 29 27.87 27.40 -30.71
C HIS A 29 26.45 26.93 -31.07
N SER A 30 25.51 27.12 -30.12
CA SER A 30 24.53 28.24 -30.15
C SER A 30 23.35 27.94 -29.23
N LEU A 31 23.21 28.71 -28.14
CA LEU A 31 22.02 28.74 -27.27
C LEU A 31 20.75 29.11 -28.06
N PRO A 32 19.56 28.69 -27.58
CA PRO A 32 18.80 29.61 -26.73
C PRO A 32 18.45 29.00 -25.36
N SER A 33 18.64 29.84 -24.35
CA SER A 33 18.10 29.72 -22.99
C SER A 33 16.60 29.44 -22.99
N LEU A 34 16.18 28.34 -22.37
CA LEU A 34 14.78 28.03 -22.08
C LEU A 34 14.70 27.41 -20.67
N GLU A 35 14.54 28.32 -19.73
CA GLU A 35 13.70 28.21 -18.53
C GLU A 35 13.85 26.93 -17.71
N GLU A 36 14.76 26.99 -16.74
CA GLU A 36 14.61 26.32 -15.46
C GLU A 36 13.25 26.71 -14.87
N ILE A 37 12.24 25.85 -15.06
CA ILE A 37 11.05 25.86 -14.23
C ILE A 37 11.49 25.33 -12.87
N ASN A 38 12.00 26.25 -12.05
CA ASN A 38 11.91 26.15 -10.61
C ASN A 38 10.42 26.04 -10.28
N GLU A 39 9.94 24.83 -10.01
CA GLU A 39 8.73 24.68 -9.22
C GLU A 39 9.11 25.12 -7.81
N ASP A 40 8.82 26.41 -7.55
CA ASP A 40 8.90 27.03 -6.25
C ASP A 40 8.28 26.11 -5.20
N GLU A 41 9.11 25.70 -4.23
CA GLU A 41 8.64 25.34 -2.90
C GLU A 41 7.94 26.58 -2.34
N GLU A 42 6.63 26.68 -2.60
CA GLU A 42 5.78 27.67 -1.96
C GLU A 42 5.74 27.32 -0.48
N TYR A 43 6.66 27.94 0.24
CA TYR A 43 6.76 28.03 1.68
C TYR A 43 5.48 28.74 2.16
N VAL A 44 4.38 27.99 2.28
CA VAL A 44 3.18 28.47 2.95
C VAL A 44 3.59 28.70 4.40
N SER A 45 3.75 29.97 4.76
CA SER A 45 4.00 30.38 6.13
C SER A 45 2.85 29.87 7.00
N ASN A 46 3.15 28.83 7.80
CA ASN A 46 2.33 28.38 8.91
C ASN A 46 2.25 29.52 9.93
N THR A 47 1.37 30.48 9.68
CA THR A 47 1.04 31.56 10.60
C THR A 47 -0.42 31.43 10.96
N HIS A 48 -0.65 31.05 12.21
CA HIS A 48 -1.93 30.90 12.92
C HIS A 48 -2.62 29.53 12.89
N LEU A 49 -1.90 28.51 13.32
CA LEU A 49 -2.49 27.43 14.10
C LEU A 49 -1.85 27.44 15.50
N ASN A 50 -2.33 28.34 16.36
CA ASN A 50 -2.23 28.15 17.82
C ASN A 50 -3.18 27.00 18.19
N ILE A 51 -2.94 25.81 17.64
CA ILE A 51 -3.47 24.56 18.18
C ILE A 51 -2.97 24.56 19.61
N ASP A 52 -3.87 24.47 20.58
CA ASP A 52 -3.62 24.50 22.02
C ASP A 52 -2.43 23.60 22.40
N ILE A 53 -1.20 24.13 22.27
CA ILE A 53 0.06 23.40 22.43
C ILE A 53 0.15 22.87 23.85
N ASN A 54 -0.41 23.65 24.79
CA ASN A 54 -0.47 23.33 26.19
C ASN A 54 -1.46 22.18 26.47
N GLY A 55 -2.66 22.22 25.85
CA GLY A 55 -3.62 21.13 25.91
C GLY A 55 -3.07 19.81 25.34
N ASN A 56 -2.34 19.88 24.22
CA ASN A 56 -1.72 18.71 23.61
C ASN A 56 -0.59 18.12 24.47
N ASN A 57 0.27 18.97 25.04
CA ASN A 57 1.36 18.50 25.92
C ASN A 57 0.83 17.78 27.17
N LYS A 58 -0.20 18.35 27.82
CA LYS A 58 -0.85 17.72 28.98
C LYS A 58 -1.51 16.40 28.64
N LEU A 59 -2.15 16.30 27.46
CA LEU A 59 -2.71 15.03 26.98
C LEU A 59 -1.62 13.98 26.77
N GLN A 60 -0.49 14.36 26.16
CA GLN A 60 0.64 13.46 25.93
C GLN A 60 1.28 13.00 27.24
N GLU A 61 1.37 13.86 28.27
CA GLU A 61 1.77 13.45 29.63
C GLU A 61 0.82 12.41 30.21
N GLN A 62 -0.49 12.65 30.20
CA GLN A 62 -1.48 11.72 30.70
C GLN A 62 -1.43 10.36 29.99
N LEU A 63 -1.24 10.37 28.67
CA LEU A 63 -1.08 9.14 27.89
C LEU A 63 0.19 8.38 28.26
N ARG A 64 1.30 9.09 28.54
CA ARG A 64 2.56 8.47 28.98
C ARG A 64 2.43 7.86 30.37
N ASP A 65 1.83 8.57 31.32
CA ASP A 65 1.61 8.07 32.67
C ASP A 65 0.73 6.81 32.65
N THR A 66 -0.36 6.85 31.89
CA THR A 66 -1.26 5.70 31.69
C THR A 66 -0.52 4.52 31.05
N PHE A 67 0.34 4.79 30.06
CA PHE A 67 1.14 3.74 29.41
C PHE A 67 2.14 3.10 30.37
N ILE A 68 2.86 3.91 31.16
CA ILE A 68 3.86 3.43 32.11
C ILE A 68 3.19 2.59 33.21
N GLU A 69 2.07 3.08 33.77
CA GLU A 69 1.30 2.33 34.76
C GLU A 69 0.82 0.98 34.18
N ALA A 70 0.26 1.00 32.97
CA ALA A 70 -0.21 -0.22 32.31
C ALA A 70 0.96 -1.19 32.01
N TYR A 71 2.11 -0.68 31.56
CA TYR A 71 3.29 -1.50 31.30
C TYR A 71 3.78 -2.25 32.57
N LEU A 72 3.79 -1.57 33.72
CA LEU A 72 4.16 -2.18 35.00
C LEU A 72 3.18 -3.29 35.44
N LEU A 73 1.92 -3.22 35.02
CA LEU A 73 0.85 -4.16 35.36
C LEU A 73 0.74 -5.36 34.40
N LEU A 74 1.56 -5.43 33.33
CA LEU A 74 1.47 -6.51 32.34
C LEU A 74 1.61 -7.92 32.92
N ASN A 75 2.48 -8.07 33.94
CA ASN A 75 2.72 -9.35 34.59
C ASN A 75 1.78 -9.63 35.77
N HIS A 76 0.83 -8.73 36.06
CA HIS A 76 -0.10 -8.88 37.17
C HIS A 76 -1.24 -9.85 36.79
N SER A 77 -1.44 -10.91 37.57
CA SER A 77 -2.39 -12.00 37.29
C SER A 77 -3.81 -11.53 36.95
N GLU A 78 -4.33 -10.54 37.70
CA GLU A 78 -5.69 -10.04 37.54
C GLU A 78 -5.82 -8.83 36.59
N LYS A 79 -4.77 -8.02 36.48
CA LYS A 79 -4.81 -6.74 35.75
C LYS A 79 -4.19 -6.80 34.37
N CYS A 80 -3.55 -7.90 33.98
CA CYS A 80 -2.84 -8.05 32.71
C CYS A 80 -3.70 -7.71 31.48
N LYS A 81 -4.98 -8.08 31.48
CA LYS A 81 -5.90 -7.81 30.36
C LYS A 81 -6.22 -6.32 30.23
N GLU A 82 -6.49 -5.66 31.35
CA GLU A 82 -6.75 -4.22 31.40
C GLU A 82 -5.49 -3.43 31.02
N ALA A 83 -4.33 -3.86 31.53
CA ALA A 83 -3.02 -3.34 31.20
C ALA A 83 -2.71 -3.42 29.71
N GLU A 84 -2.88 -4.60 29.08
CA GLU A 84 -2.69 -4.76 27.63
C GLU A 84 -3.58 -3.79 26.85
N SER A 85 -4.85 -3.69 27.23
CA SER A 85 -5.82 -2.80 26.63
C SER A 85 -5.42 -1.31 26.71
N ASN A 86 -4.95 -0.87 27.88
CA ASN A 86 -4.47 0.50 28.08
C ASN A 86 -3.20 0.77 27.28
N ILE A 87 -2.28 -0.20 27.19
CA ILE A 87 -1.09 -0.10 26.34
C ILE A 87 -1.49 0.11 24.88
N VAL A 88 -2.35 -0.77 24.31
CA VAL A 88 -2.80 -0.66 22.92
C VAL A 88 -3.43 0.70 22.66
N PHE A 89 -4.25 1.20 23.59
CA PHE A 89 -4.84 2.53 23.50
C PHE A 89 -3.80 3.66 23.41
N CYS A 90 -2.83 3.64 24.33
CA CYS A 90 -1.81 4.68 24.40
C CYS A 90 -0.91 4.64 23.17
N LEU A 91 -0.46 3.46 22.72
CA LEU A 91 0.49 3.32 21.62
C LEU A 91 0.02 3.93 20.29
N TYR A 92 -1.29 3.91 20.00
CA TYR A 92 -1.82 4.59 18.81
C TYR A 92 -1.75 6.12 18.88
N ARG A 93 -1.66 6.70 20.09
CA ARG A 93 -1.79 8.15 20.37
C ARG A 93 -0.53 8.81 20.87
N LEU A 94 0.35 8.04 21.48
CA LEU A 94 1.61 8.53 22.00
C LEU A 94 2.45 9.05 20.85
N GLU A 95 2.95 10.26 21.02
CA GLU A 95 4.07 10.76 20.22
C GLU A 95 5.40 10.21 20.76
N SER A 96 6.44 10.25 19.91
CA SER A 96 7.76 9.76 20.28
C SER A 96 8.32 10.52 21.48
N HIS A 97 8.73 9.79 22.52
CA HIS A 97 9.30 10.35 23.73
C HIS A 97 10.35 9.40 24.32
N GLU A 98 11.47 9.95 24.79
CA GLU A 98 12.60 9.21 25.38
C GLU A 98 12.16 8.23 26.48
N SER A 99 11.33 8.71 27.41
CA SER A 99 10.96 7.95 28.62
C SER A 99 10.24 6.63 28.36
N ILE A 100 9.66 6.43 27.18
CA ILE A 100 8.93 5.20 26.82
C ILE A 100 9.73 4.32 25.84
N ARG A 101 10.86 4.80 25.30
CA ARG A 101 11.64 4.15 24.23
C ARG A 101 11.97 2.69 24.53
N GLU A 102 12.62 2.44 25.66
CA GLU A 102 13.03 1.09 26.07
C GLU A 102 11.83 0.16 26.32
N MET A 103 10.76 0.69 26.90
CA MET A 103 9.53 -0.07 27.12
C MET A 103 8.91 -0.51 25.80
N LEU A 104 8.94 0.35 24.77
CA LEU A 104 8.42 0.00 23.45
C LEU A 104 9.22 -1.12 22.77
N LEU A 105 10.54 -1.12 22.92
CA LEU A 105 11.39 -2.20 22.40
C LEU A 105 11.14 -3.51 23.13
N ASP A 106 11.01 -3.47 24.46
CA ASP A 106 10.66 -4.65 25.27
C ASP A 106 9.28 -5.22 24.93
N LEU A 107 8.30 -4.36 24.61
CA LEU A 107 6.95 -4.79 24.20
C LEU A 107 6.92 -5.64 22.93
N LEU A 108 7.94 -5.56 22.05
CA LEU A 108 8.05 -6.46 20.90
C LEU A 108 8.11 -7.93 21.33
N TYR A 109 8.78 -8.22 22.45
CA TYR A 109 8.90 -9.56 23.00
C TYR A 109 7.72 -9.95 23.90
N LYS A 110 7.18 -9.00 24.68
CA LYS A 110 6.10 -9.28 25.64
C LYS A 110 4.72 -9.42 25.01
N LEU A 111 4.43 -8.67 23.95
CA LEU A 111 3.12 -8.66 23.31
C LEU A 111 3.20 -8.99 21.81
N PRO A 112 3.69 -10.19 21.43
CA PRO A 112 3.86 -10.54 20.03
C PRO A 112 2.58 -10.49 19.21
N TRP A 113 1.42 -10.78 19.83
CA TRP A 113 0.10 -10.67 19.21
C TRP A 113 -0.39 -9.23 18.97
N ARG A 114 0.31 -8.21 19.51
CA ARG A 114 0.07 -6.77 19.31
C ARG A 114 1.18 -6.07 18.53
N SER A 115 2.02 -6.82 17.82
CA SER A 115 3.18 -6.29 17.11
C SER A 115 2.88 -5.10 16.21
N GLU A 116 1.72 -5.09 15.55
CA GLU A 116 1.31 -4.01 14.66
C GLU A 116 1.26 -2.64 15.36
N VAL A 117 0.63 -2.56 16.54
CA VAL A 117 0.49 -1.29 17.26
C VAL A 117 1.80 -0.87 17.93
N VAL A 118 2.58 -1.83 18.42
CA VAL A 118 3.93 -1.58 18.95
C VAL A 118 4.82 -1.00 17.85
N CYS A 119 4.88 -1.67 16.70
CA CYS A 119 5.63 -1.23 15.52
C CYS A 119 5.12 0.10 14.94
N TYR A 120 3.82 0.36 15.02
CA TYR A 120 3.24 1.64 14.62
C TYR A 120 3.80 2.80 15.46
N CYS A 121 3.85 2.63 16.78
CA CYS A 121 4.37 3.63 17.73
C CYS A 121 5.89 3.80 17.59
N LEU A 122 6.64 2.69 17.53
CA LEU A 122 8.09 2.71 17.25
C LEU A 122 8.39 3.47 15.97
N GLY A 123 7.57 3.31 14.93
CA GLY A 123 7.66 4.03 13.66
C GLY A 123 7.62 5.56 13.73
N LYS A 124 7.24 6.16 14.88
CA LYS A 124 7.22 7.60 15.10
C LYS A 124 8.59 8.18 15.52
N PHE A 125 9.50 7.36 16.06
CA PHE A 125 10.83 7.77 16.53
C PHE A 125 11.79 8.04 15.35
N LYS A 126 11.62 9.15 14.63
CA LYS A 126 12.39 9.40 13.39
C LYS A 126 13.89 9.53 13.66
N ASN A 127 14.69 8.74 12.94
CA ASN A 127 16.15 8.67 13.01
C ASN A 127 16.73 8.32 14.41
N ASP A 128 15.93 7.70 15.28
CA ASP A 128 16.38 7.27 16.61
C ASP A 128 17.26 6.00 16.50
N LEU A 129 18.54 6.11 16.89
CA LEU A 129 19.53 5.04 16.70
C LEU A 129 19.23 3.81 17.56
N ASP A 130 18.82 4.01 18.80
CA ASP A 130 18.50 2.93 19.74
C ASP A 130 17.31 2.11 19.21
N ILE A 131 16.28 2.79 18.69
CA ILE A 131 15.15 2.11 18.05
C ILE A 131 15.58 1.37 16.78
N ILE A 132 16.45 1.96 15.94
CA ILE A 132 16.97 1.31 14.74
C ILE A 132 17.72 0.02 15.09
N GLU A 133 18.63 0.08 16.07
CA GLU A 133 19.43 -1.07 16.51
C GLU A 133 18.56 -2.13 17.18
N GLY A 134 17.64 -1.73 18.06
CA GLY A 134 16.69 -2.62 18.70
C GLY A 134 15.79 -3.36 17.70
N LEU A 135 15.30 -2.66 16.67
CA LEU A 135 14.51 -3.29 15.59
C LEU A 135 15.35 -4.25 14.74
N LYS A 136 16.59 -3.89 14.37
CA LYS A 136 17.48 -4.79 13.63
C LYS A 136 17.74 -6.07 14.42
N LYS A 137 18.11 -5.93 15.70
CA LYS A 137 18.33 -7.05 16.60
C LYS A 137 17.10 -7.95 16.69
N PHE A 138 15.92 -7.37 16.92
CA PHE A 138 14.66 -8.12 16.96
C PHE A 138 14.41 -8.89 15.66
N ILE A 139 14.61 -8.25 14.51
CA ILE A 139 14.39 -8.86 13.20
C ILE A 139 15.32 -10.06 12.97
N ASP A 140 16.58 -9.96 13.40
CA ASP A 140 17.59 -11.00 13.22
C ASP A 140 17.39 -12.17 14.19
N GLU A 141 17.01 -11.90 15.45
CA GLU A 141 16.87 -12.92 16.50
C GLU A 141 15.49 -13.61 16.52
N HIS A 142 14.43 -12.96 16.03
CA HIS A 142 13.08 -13.52 16.10
C HIS A 142 12.81 -14.48 14.94
N GLU A 143 12.62 -15.78 15.22
CA GLU A 143 12.39 -16.80 14.18
C GLU A 143 10.95 -17.33 14.11
N VAL A 144 10.10 -17.04 15.11
CA VAL A 144 8.83 -17.75 15.29
C VAL A 144 7.72 -17.22 14.37
N TYR A 145 7.61 -15.90 14.20
CA TYR A 145 6.46 -15.29 13.51
C TYR A 145 6.91 -14.33 12.40
N SER A 146 6.89 -14.77 11.14
CA SER A 146 7.32 -13.95 9.99
C SER A 146 6.53 -12.64 9.88
N TRP A 147 5.25 -12.63 10.27
CA TRP A 147 4.41 -11.43 10.26
C TRP A 147 4.83 -10.40 11.30
N HIS A 148 5.29 -10.83 12.48
CA HIS A 148 5.82 -9.95 13.50
C HIS A 148 7.12 -9.30 13.01
N ARG A 149 8.04 -10.10 12.45
CA ARG A 149 9.27 -9.57 11.84
C ARG A 149 8.96 -8.57 10.73
N ALA A 150 7.95 -8.85 9.89
CA ALA A 150 7.56 -7.96 8.81
C ALA A 150 7.06 -6.60 9.33
N ASN A 151 6.28 -6.59 10.43
CA ASN A 151 5.87 -5.35 11.09
C ASN A 151 7.08 -4.57 11.66
N ALA A 152 8.04 -5.27 12.27
CA ALA A 152 9.27 -4.66 12.77
C ALA A 152 10.14 -4.09 11.63
N LEU A 153 10.25 -4.79 10.50
CA LEU A 153 10.94 -4.32 9.32
C LEU A 153 10.28 -3.06 8.73
N TRP A 154 8.95 -3.01 8.73
CA TRP A 154 8.21 -1.81 8.34
C TRP A 154 8.44 -0.63 9.31
N ALA A 155 8.48 -0.89 10.62
CA ALA A 155 8.86 0.11 11.61
C ALA A 155 10.28 0.62 11.37
N LEU A 156 11.24 -0.27 11.11
CA LEU A 156 12.63 0.08 10.82
C LEU A 156 12.72 1.02 9.60
N TYR A 157 11.95 0.73 8.55
CA TYR A 157 11.81 1.63 7.41
C TYR A 157 11.25 3.00 7.81
N ARG A 158 10.21 3.05 8.66
CA ARG A 158 9.60 4.32 9.08
C ARG A 158 10.52 5.17 9.97
N VAL A 159 11.36 4.53 10.79
CA VAL A 159 12.32 5.15 11.72
C VAL A 159 13.57 5.59 10.99
N GLY A 160 14.22 4.68 10.25
CA GLY A 160 15.54 4.89 9.65
C GLY A 160 15.56 5.09 8.13
N LYS A 161 14.40 5.16 7.46
CA LYS A 161 14.24 5.18 5.99
C LYS A 161 14.70 3.86 5.33
N ALA A 162 14.44 3.73 4.03
CA ALA A 162 14.65 2.48 3.30
C ALA A 162 16.12 2.01 3.24
N LYS A 163 17.09 2.92 3.32
CA LYS A 163 18.53 2.57 3.33
C LYS A 163 18.89 1.66 4.51
N ASN A 164 18.32 1.91 5.69
CA ASN A 164 18.59 1.13 6.90
C ASN A 164 18.02 -0.30 6.84
N ALA A 165 17.00 -0.53 6.02
CA ALA A 165 16.34 -1.82 5.87
C ALA A 165 16.80 -2.58 4.61
N ALA A 166 17.61 -1.96 3.73
CA ALA A 166 17.88 -2.45 2.38
C ALA A 166 18.53 -3.85 2.34
N TYR A 167 19.54 -4.07 3.20
CA TYR A 167 20.25 -5.35 3.28
C TYR A 167 19.33 -6.48 3.74
N ILE A 168 18.54 -6.23 4.79
CA ILE A 168 17.54 -7.18 5.31
C ILE A 168 16.51 -7.49 4.21
N CYS A 169 16.01 -6.46 3.53
CA CYS A 169 15.02 -6.63 2.46
C CYS A 169 15.55 -7.51 1.31
N ARG A 170 16.81 -7.33 0.91
CA ARG A 170 17.45 -8.17 -0.11
C ARG A 170 17.57 -9.62 0.35
N THR A 171 18.05 -9.82 1.57
CA THR A 171 18.20 -11.15 2.19
C THR A 171 16.86 -11.88 2.23
N TRP A 172 15.80 -11.22 2.67
CA TRP A 172 14.45 -11.80 2.73
C TRP A 172 13.89 -12.10 1.34
N LEU A 173 14.10 -11.22 0.36
CA LEU A 173 13.66 -11.46 -1.00
C LEU A 173 14.38 -12.64 -1.66
N ALA A 174 15.64 -12.90 -1.30
CA ALA A 174 16.39 -14.04 -1.79
C ALA A 174 16.02 -15.37 -1.10
N ASP A 175 15.49 -15.33 0.13
CA ASP A 175 15.08 -16.53 0.85
C ASP A 175 13.69 -17.01 0.40
N ALA A 176 13.66 -18.02 -0.48
CA ALA A 176 12.43 -18.63 -0.97
C ALA A 176 11.60 -19.34 0.12
N ARG A 177 12.19 -19.62 1.30
CA ARG A 177 11.48 -20.23 2.43
C ARG A 177 10.76 -19.20 3.31
N MET A 178 11.15 -17.93 3.22
CA MET A 178 10.48 -16.85 3.92
C MET A 178 9.07 -16.68 3.36
N ASP A 179 8.09 -16.48 4.25
CA ASP A 179 6.70 -16.29 3.85
C ASP A 179 6.55 -15.14 2.84
N TRP A 180 5.73 -15.37 1.81
CA TRP A 180 5.54 -14.43 0.71
C TRP A 180 5.11 -13.03 1.17
N TYR A 181 4.34 -12.93 2.25
CA TYR A 181 3.86 -11.64 2.78
C TYR A 181 4.99 -10.84 3.46
N ALA A 182 5.96 -11.49 4.10
CA ALA A 182 7.13 -10.82 4.68
C ALA A 182 8.06 -10.33 3.56
N ARG A 183 8.25 -11.16 2.53
CA ARG A 183 8.97 -10.81 1.30
C ARG A 183 8.30 -9.66 0.54
N MET A 184 6.97 -9.58 0.57
CA MET A 184 6.21 -8.48 -0.01
C MET A 184 6.49 -7.15 0.69
N ILE A 185 6.56 -7.14 2.02
CA ILE A 185 6.96 -5.94 2.78
C ILE A 185 8.39 -5.52 2.42
N ALA A 186 9.31 -6.49 2.31
CA ALA A 186 10.68 -6.22 1.85
C ALA A 186 10.72 -5.59 0.44
N ALA A 187 9.94 -6.11 -0.52
CA ALA A 187 9.84 -5.53 -1.86
C ALA A 187 9.35 -4.07 -1.82
N ARG A 188 8.30 -3.78 -1.04
CA ARG A 188 7.74 -2.43 -0.92
C ARG A 188 8.73 -1.42 -0.34
N ILE A 189 9.47 -1.81 0.69
CA ILE A 189 10.50 -0.96 1.30
C ILE A 189 11.62 -0.73 0.30
N LEU A 190 12.11 -1.80 -0.35
CA LEU A 190 13.21 -1.71 -1.30
C LEU A 190 12.84 -0.84 -2.51
N ALA A 191 11.57 -0.84 -2.94
CA ALA A 191 11.10 -0.04 -4.07
C ALA A 191 11.21 1.47 -3.83
N LYS A 192 11.33 1.91 -2.58
CA LYS A 192 11.61 3.31 -2.22
C LYS A 192 13.04 3.74 -2.57
N LEU A 193 13.97 2.79 -2.77
CA LEU A 193 15.33 3.08 -3.20
C LEU A 193 15.45 3.16 -4.74
N PRO A 194 16.31 4.03 -5.27
CA PRO A 194 16.62 4.05 -6.70
C PRO A 194 17.41 2.80 -7.12
N GLY A 195 17.37 2.49 -8.42
CA GLY A 195 18.21 1.45 -9.03
C GLY A 195 17.86 -0.01 -8.70
N GLN A 196 16.71 -0.27 -8.08
CA GLN A 196 16.31 -1.63 -7.68
C GLN A 196 15.63 -2.43 -8.79
N HIS A 197 15.38 -1.84 -9.97
CA HIS A 197 14.59 -2.48 -11.03
C HIS A 197 15.20 -3.79 -11.52
N SER A 198 16.52 -3.86 -11.73
CA SER A 198 17.17 -5.10 -12.19
C SER A 198 17.04 -6.23 -11.17
N TYR A 199 17.17 -5.90 -9.89
CA TYR A 199 17.00 -6.87 -8.80
C TYR A 199 15.55 -7.37 -8.72
N PHE A 200 14.57 -6.48 -8.86
CA PHE A 200 13.17 -6.88 -8.90
C PHE A 200 12.81 -7.76 -10.09
N MET A 201 13.41 -7.50 -11.25
CA MET A 201 13.26 -8.36 -12.43
C MET A 201 13.81 -9.77 -12.17
N GLU A 202 14.98 -9.88 -11.54
CA GLU A 202 15.57 -11.16 -11.15
C GLU A 202 14.70 -11.92 -10.15
N CYS A 203 14.27 -11.25 -9.06
CA CYS A 203 13.37 -11.85 -8.07
C CYS A 203 12.04 -12.28 -8.68
N LEU A 204 11.47 -11.48 -9.60
CA LEU A 204 10.22 -11.83 -10.28
C LEU A 204 10.37 -13.13 -11.06
N GLN A 205 11.46 -13.27 -11.83
CA GLN A 205 11.73 -14.48 -12.61
C GLN A 205 11.96 -15.71 -11.71
N GLN A 206 12.69 -15.55 -10.61
CA GLN A 206 12.87 -16.62 -9.62
C GLN A 206 11.53 -17.06 -9.01
N GLU A 207 10.68 -16.12 -8.62
CA GLU A 207 9.36 -16.42 -8.07
C GLU A 207 8.43 -17.13 -9.06
N GLN A 208 8.49 -16.77 -10.35
CA GLN A 208 7.75 -17.46 -11.41
C GLN A 208 8.18 -18.92 -11.56
N ASN A 209 9.49 -19.17 -11.47
CA ASN A 209 10.05 -20.53 -11.57
C ASN A 209 9.72 -21.40 -10.34
N ASN A 210 9.68 -20.79 -9.15
CA ASN A 210 9.42 -21.47 -7.88
C ASN A 210 7.93 -21.79 -7.65
N SER A 211 7.01 -21.00 -8.21
CA SER A 211 5.57 -21.07 -7.94
C SER A 211 4.83 -22.26 -8.61
N LYS A 212 5.54 -23.36 -8.91
CA LYS A 212 4.98 -24.54 -9.59
C LYS A 212 3.95 -25.31 -8.76
N VAL A 213 3.87 -25.07 -7.44
CA VAL A 213 3.02 -25.86 -6.53
C VAL A 213 1.75 -25.11 -6.09
N TYR A 214 1.77 -23.78 -5.93
CA TYR A 214 0.58 -22.96 -5.59
C TYR A 214 0.67 -21.53 -6.16
N PRO A 215 0.24 -21.28 -7.42
CA PRO A 215 0.49 -20.03 -8.14
C PRO A 215 -0.22 -18.78 -7.57
N GLU A 216 -1.27 -18.95 -6.77
CA GLU A 216 -2.11 -17.86 -6.25
C GLU A 216 -1.53 -17.19 -5.00
N ASN A 217 -0.88 -17.95 -4.11
CA ASN A 217 -0.41 -17.40 -2.82
C ASN A 217 0.75 -16.40 -3.00
N SER A 218 1.61 -16.60 -4.01
CA SER A 218 2.74 -15.71 -4.31
C SER A 218 2.45 -14.69 -5.42
N SER A 219 1.25 -14.69 -6.03
CA SER A 219 0.97 -13.74 -7.12
C SER A 219 0.96 -12.28 -6.67
N LEU A 220 0.62 -12.02 -5.40
CA LEU A 220 0.71 -10.69 -4.80
C LEU A 220 2.17 -10.21 -4.66
N LEU A 221 3.09 -11.11 -4.27
CA LEU A 221 4.52 -10.80 -4.24
C LEU A 221 5.05 -10.49 -5.64
N ARG A 222 4.72 -11.34 -6.64
CA ARG A 222 5.12 -11.10 -8.04
C ARG A 222 4.56 -9.78 -8.57
N GLN A 223 3.32 -9.44 -8.23
CA GLN A 223 2.72 -8.16 -8.59
C GLN A 223 3.49 -6.99 -7.98
N GLU A 224 3.85 -7.06 -6.70
CA GLU A 224 4.63 -6.03 -6.01
C GLU A 224 6.02 -5.85 -6.61
N LEU A 225 6.71 -6.96 -6.94
CA LEU A 225 8.01 -6.93 -7.63
C LEU A 225 7.91 -6.29 -9.02
N ALA A 226 6.94 -6.73 -9.84
CA ALA A 226 6.73 -6.20 -11.18
C ALA A 226 6.36 -4.71 -11.16
N TYR A 227 5.47 -4.30 -10.26
CA TYR A 227 5.11 -2.90 -10.10
C TYR A 227 6.29 -2.05 -9.61
N GLY A 228 7.06 -2.54 -8.63
CA GLY A 228 8.26 -1.88 -8.14
C GLY A 228 9.31 -1.69 -9.24
N ALA A 229 9.50 -2.69 -10.10
CA ALA A 229 10.36 -2.59 -11.28
C ALA A 229 9.84 -1.53 -12.26
N PHE A 230 8.57 -1.62 -12.65
CA PHE A 230 7.93 -0.67 -13.57
C PHE A 230 8.06 0.78 -13.12
N GLN A 231 7.99 1.04 -11.81
CA GLN A 231 8.11 2.40 -11.29
C GLN A 231 9.45 3.07 -11.59
N ARG A 232 10.52 2.28 -11.81
CA ARG A 232 11.90 2.77 -11.95
C ARG A 232 12.45 2.63 -13.36
N ILE A 233 11.92 1.71 -14.18
CA ILE A 233 12.39 1.52 -15.54
C ILE A 233 11.86 2.65 -16.45
N LYS A 234 12.78 3.30 -17.17
CA LYS A 234 12.46 4.29 -18.22
C LYS A 234 12.72 3.79 -19.64
N SER A 235 13.66 2.86 -19.79
CA SER A 235 14.07 2.31 -21.09
C SER A 235 12.99 1.41 -21.67
N HIS A 236 12.65 1.64 -22.94
CA HIS A 236 11.68 0.83 -23.67
C HIS A 236 12.06 -0.66 -23.70
N SER A 237 13.32 -1.00 -23.99
CA SER A 237 13.77 -2.40 -24.05
C SER A 237 13.65 -3.13 -22.70
N LYS A 238 13.94 -2.44 -21.60
CA LYS A 238 13.78 -2.98 -20.24
C LYS A 238 12.31 -3.11 -19.85
N LEU A 239 11.45 -2.17 -20.26
CA LEU A 239 10.01 -2.29 -20.07
C LEU A 239 9.46 -3.47 -20.87
N LEU A 240 9.88 -3.64 -22.12
CA LEU A 240 9.49 -4.79 -22.94
C LEU A 240 9.87 -6.11 -22.28
N ALA A 241 11.08 -6.21 -21.72
CA ALA A 241 11.52 -7.37 -20.94
C ALA A 241 10.65 -7.61 -19.70
N LEU A 242 10.28 -6.55 -18.96
CA LEU A 242 9.35 -6.67 -17.83
C LEU A 242 7.98 -7.18 -18.29
N PHE A 243 7.43 -6.63 -19.37
CA PHE A 243 6.14 -7.07 -19.91
C PHE A 243 6.17 -8.53 -20.36
N ARG A 244 7.27 -9.01 -20.95
CA ARG A 244 7.42 -10.44 -21.25
C ARG A 244 7.27 -11.30 -19.99
N LEU A 245 7.93 -10.92 -18.89
CA LEU A 245 7.78 -11.65 -17.62
C LEU A 245 6.35 -11.59 -17.08
N ILE A 246 5.74 -10.41 -17.03
CA ILE A 246 4.38 -10.24 -16.49
C ILE A 246 3.36 -11.03 -17.31
N CYS A 247 3.47 -10.96 -18.63
CA CYS A 247 2.48 -11.53 -19.53
C CYS A 247 2.62 -13.06 -19.66
N SER A 248 3.82 -13.63 -19.52
CA SER A 248 4.02 -15.09 -19.50
C SER A 248 3.71 -15.73 -18.13
N ASP A 249 3.28 -14.94 -17.12
CA ASP A 249 2.89 -15.44 -15.80
C ASP A 249 1.52 -16.12 -15.85
N LYS A 250 1.37 -17.30 -15.24
CA LYS A 250 0.09 -18.03 -15.25
C LYS A 250 -1.01 -17.35 -14.42
N SER A 251 -0.68 -16.41 -13.54
CA SER A 251 -1.65 -15.79 -12.65
C SER A 251 -2.49 -14.73 -13.36
N PRO A 252 -3.84 -14.79 -13.27
CA PRO A 252 -4.71 -13.72 -13.74
C PRO A 252 -4.41 -12.36 -13.11
N VAL A 253 -3.82 -12.32 -11.92
CA VAL A 253 -3.40 -11.07 -11.25
C VAL A 253 -2.33 -10.35 -12.05
N MET A 254 -1.39 -11.09 -12.63
CA MET A 254 -0.27 -10.56 -13.40
C MET A 254 -0.72 -10.07 -14.78
N HIS A 255 -1.58 -10.82 -15.47
CA HIS A 255 -2.20 -10.37 -16.72
C HIS A 255 -2.94 -9.04 -16.57
N ARG A 256 -3.70 -8.88 -15.47
CA ARG A 256 -4.40 -7.62 -15.18
C ARG A 256 -3.43 -6.50 -14.83
N LEU A 257 -2.35 -6.80 -14.10
CA LEU A 257 -1.27 -5.84 -13.89
C LEU A 257 -0.70 -5.36 -15.24
N ALA A 258 -0.46 -6.26 -16.21
CA ALA A 258 0.07 -5.87 -17.52
C ALA A 258 -0.79 -4.78 -18.17
N ILE A 259 -2.10 -5.00 -18.25
CA ILE A 259 -3.00 -4.02 -18.88
C ILE A 259 -3.02 -2.71 -18.10
N TYR A 260 -3.08 -2.77 -16.77
CA TYR A 260 -3.01 -1.58 -15.94
C TYR A 260 -1.72 -0.77 -16.17
N LEU A 261 -0.59 -1.45 -16.36
CA LEU A 261 0.70 -0.79 -16.65
C LEU A 261 0.74 -0.21 -18.06
N LEU A 262 0.21 -0.91 -19.07
CA LEU A 262 0.11 -0.40 -20.45
C LEU A 262 -0.72 0.88 -20.54
N GLN A 263 -1.71 1.05 -19.67
CA GLN A 263 -2.56 2.24 -19.61
C GLN A 263 -1.91 3.43 -18.89
N LYS A 264 -0.69 3.30 -18.36
CA LYS A 264 0.00 4.41 -17.68
C LYS A 264 0.66 5.34 -18.69
N ASN A 265 0.51 6.66 -18.50
CA ASN A 265 1.18 7.69 -19.31
C ASN A 265 2.69 7.48 -19.47
N LYS A 266 3.35 6.94 -18.43
CA LYS A 266 4.79 6.68 -18.45
C LYS A 266 5.21 5.38 -19.14
N CYS A 267 4.25 4.56 -19.57
CA CYS A 267 4.52 3.34 -20.31
C CYS A 267 4.73 3.68 -21.78
N ASN A 268 5.94 3.43 -22.28
CA ASN A 268 6.28 3.58 -23.70
C ASN A 268 6.28 2.24 -24.46
N VAL A 269 5.79 1.17 -23.84
CA VAL A 269 5.53 -0.12 -24.50
C VAL A 269 4.08 -0.12 -24.95
N THR A 270 3.88 -0.47 -26.22
CA THR A 270 2.57 -0.59 -26.86
C THR A 270 2.15 -2.05 -26.95
N TRP A 271 0.88 -2.29 -27.25
CA TRP A 271 0.41 -3.64 -27.53
C TRP A 271 1.05 -4.25 -28.78
N GLN A 272 1.36 -3.42 -29.77
CA GLN A 272 2.04 -3.89 -30.99
C GLN A 272 3.41 -4.50 -30.66
N ASP A 273 4.16 -3.91 -29.73
CA ASP A 273 5.45 -4.44 -29.28
C ASP A 273 5.34 -5.85 -28.66
N LEU A 274 4.15 -6.17 -28.13
CA LEU A 274 3.83 -7.45 -27.48
C LEU A 274 3.21 -8.48 -28.43
N THR A 275 2.84 -8.11 -29.66
CA THR A 275 2.16 -9.00 -30.62
C THR A 275 2.97 -10.23 -31.00
N GLN A 276 4.29 -10.17 -30.97
CA GLN A 276 5.15 -11.34 -31.20
C GLN A 276 5.02 -12.43 -30.11
N TYR A 277 4.42 -12.10 -28.96
CA TYR A 277 4.13 -13.03 -27.86
C TYR A 277 2.68 -13.53 -27.89
N HIS A 278 1.87 -13.14 -28.87
CA HIS A 278 0.41 -13.27 -28.90
C HIS A 278 -0.14 -14.70 -28.73
N THR A 279 0.60 -15.74 -29.15
CA THR A 279 0.18 -17.14 -28.94
C THR A 279 0.16 -17.57 -27.47
N GLU A 280 0.94 -16.90 -26.60
CA GLU A 280 0.90 -17.09 -25.15
C GLU A 280 -0.18 -16.24 -24.45
N MET A 281 -0.84 -15.32 -25.18
CA MET A 281 -1.57 -14.17 -24.62
C MET A 281 -3.05 -14.07 -25.00
N SER A 282 -3.69 -15.14 -25.51
CA SER A 282 -5.08 -15.07 -26.00
C SER A 282 -6.06 -14.48 -24.96
N GLY A 283 -5.94 -14.86 -23.68
CA GLY A 283 -6.75 -14.31 -22.59
C GLY A 283 -6.50 -12.82 -22.27
N LEU A 284 -5.30 -12.31 -22.56
CA LEU A 284 -4.99 -10.88 -22.47
C LEU A 284 -5.58 -10.10 -23.64
N SER A 285 -5.58 -10.69 -24.84
CA SER A 285 -6.14 -10.06 -26.05
C SER A 285 -7.64 -9.82 -25.93
N ASP A 286 -8.39 -10.79 -25.40
CA ASP A 286 -9.83 -10.61 -25.13
C ASP A 286 -10.06 -9.47 -24.13
N LEU A 287 -9.28 -9.46 -23.04
CA LEU A 287 -9.38 -8.45 -22.00
C LEU A 287 -8.99 -7.03 -22.50
N ILE A 288 -8.04 -6.94 -23.44
CA ILE A 288 -7.64 -5.69 -24.10
C ILE A 288 -8.72 -5.21 -25.08
N ARG A 289 -9.35 -6.13 -25.83
CA ARG A 289 -10.46 -5.79 -26.73
C ARG A 289 -11.64 -5.22 -25.94
N ASP A 290 -11.91 -5.76 -24.75
CA ASP A 290 -13.03 -5.36 -23.92
C ASP A 290 -12.79 -4.02 -23.21
N VAL A 291 -11.53 -3.68 -22.90
CA VAL A 291 -11.20 -2.55 -22.02
C VAL A 291 -10.45 -1.40 -22.71
N GLY A 292 -9.61 -1.69 -23.70
CA GLY A 292 -8.78 -0.70 -24.39
C GLY A 292 -7.50 -0.32 -23.63
N LEU A 293 -6.58 0.36 -24.34
CA LEU A 293 -5.21 0.65 -23.87
C LEU A 293 -4.84 2.14 -23.85
N SER A 294 -5.74 3.01 -24.27
CA SER A 294 -5.51 4.46 -24.15
C SER A 294 -5.34 4.83 -22.67
N PRO A 295 -4.51 5.83 -22.32
CA PRO A 295 -4.48 6.33 -20.96
C PRO A 295 -5.82 6.88 -20.46
N ASN A 296 -6.70 7.24 -21.40
CA ASN A 296 -8.09 7.66 -21.17
C ASN A 296 -9.09 6.49 -21.29
N ALA A 297 -8.64 5.29 -21.68
CA ALA A 297 -9.48 4.11 -21.70
C ALA A 297 -9.92 3.74 -20.26
N PRO A 298 -10.99 2.95 -20.12
CA PRO A 298 -11.32 2.33 -18.86
C PRO A 298 -10.12 1.66 -18.22
N LYS A 299 -9.61 2.19 -17.10
CA LYS A 299 -8.44 1.57 -16.46
C LYS A 299 -8.85 0.18 -15.98
N ILE A 300 -8.12 -0.88 -16.35
CA ILE A 300 -8.30 -2.19 -15.72
C ILE A 300 -7.99 -2.00 -14.26
N CYS A 301 -9.07 -2.01 -13.50
CA CYS A 301 -9.04 -1.34 -12.23
C CYS A 301 -8.60 -2.35 -11.19
N PHE A 302 -7.41 -2.14 -10.63
CA PHE A 302 -6.98 -2.89 -9.45
C PHE A 302 -8.06 -2.84 -8.36
N ILE A 303 -8.82 -1.75 -8.28
CA ILE A 303 -10.01 -1.63 -7.43
C ILE A 303 -11.15 -2.54 -7.89
N TYR A 304 -11.54 -2.55 -9.17
CA TYR A 304 -12.55 -3.48 -9.69
C TYR A 304 -12.15 -4.93 -9.42
N GLN A 305 -10.93 -5.32 -9.79
CA GLN A 305 -10.44 -6.69 -9.63
C GLN A 305 -10.43 -7.10 -8.16
N THR A 306 -9.85 -6.27 -7.29
CA THR A 306 -9.79 -6.57 -5.86
C THR A 306 -11.20 -6.66 -5.30
N ILE A 307 -12.09 -5.75 -5.69
CA ILE A 307 -13.45 -5.75 -5.16
C ILE A 307 -14.28 -6.93 -5.71
N SER A 308 -14.13 -7.30 -6.97
CA SER A 308 -14.81 -8.47 -7.55
C SER A 308 -14.23 -9.79 -7.06
N ASN A 309 -12.92 -9.92 -6.90
CA ASN A 309 -12.29 -11.19 -6.51
C ASN A 309 -12.23 -11.39 -4.98
N THR A 310 -11.89 -10.36 -4.22
CA THR A 310 -11.77 -10.44 -2.75
C THR A 310 -13.12 -10.26 -2.08
N TYR A 311 -14.00 -9.41 -2.65
CA TYR A 311 -15.29 -9.09 -2.06
C TYR A 311 -16.49 -9.57 -2.88
N ASN A 312 -16.33 -10.41 -3.92
CA ASN A 312 -17.43 -11.00 -4.71
C ASN A 312 -18.48 -9.99 -5.23
N VAL A 313 -18.07 -8.76 -5.54
CA VAL A 313 -18.97 -7.73 -6.06
C VAL A 313 -19.13 -7.90 -7.57
N SER A 314 -20.37 -8.03 -8.02
CA SER A 314 -20.76 -8.14 -9.42
C SER A 314 -20.89 -6.76 -10.05
N LEU A 315 -19.92 -6.40 -10.88
CA LEU A 315 -19.86 -5.10 -11.54
C LEU A 315 -19.83 -5.29 -13.06
N PRO A 316 -20.67 -4.57 -13.83
CA PRO A 316 -20.50 -4.48 -15.27
C PRO A 316 -19.12 -3.87 -15.58
N PRO A 317 -18.50 -4.22 -16.72
CA PRO A 317 -17.21 -3.69 -17.12
C PRO A 317 -17.32 -2.19 -17.37
N THR A 318 -17.09 -1.40 -16.32
CA THR A 318 -17.31 0.05 -16.30
C THR A 318 -16.02 0.75 -15.92
N ASN A 319 -15.78 1.91 -16.52
CA ASN A 319 -14.61 2.72 -16.23
C ASN A 319 -14.67 3.33 -14.82
N LEU A 320 -14.14 2.62 -13.82
CA LEU A 320 -14.06 3.15 -12.46
C LEU A 320 -13.19 4.41 -12.33
N TYR A 321 -12.28 4.68 -13.28
CA TYR A 321 -11.50 5.92 -13.28
C TYR A 321 -12.38 7.18 -13.45
N LEU A 322 -13.49 7.10 -14.19
CA LEU A 322 -14.41 8.25 -14.35
C LEU A 322 -15.01 8.69 -13.01
N PHE A 323 -15.21 7.75 -12.09
CA PHE A 323 -15.81 8.01 -10.78
C PHE A 323 -14.77 8.50 -9.78
N TYR A 324 -13.56 7.90 -9.79
CA TYR A 324 -12.50 8.29 -8.85
C TYR A 324 -11.71 9.53 -9.28
N ARG A 325 -11.62 9.84 -10.57
CA ARG A 325 -10.88 10.98 -11.13
C ARG A 325 -9.49 11.11 -10.49
N ILE A 326 -9.24 12.23 -9.80
CA ILE A 326 -7.98 12.56 -9.13
C ILE A 326 -7.63 11.61 -7.97
N HIS A 327 -8.63 10.93 -7.38
CA HIS A 327 -8.45 10.04 -6.22
C HIS A 327 -8.00 8.63 -6.61
N TYR A 328 -8.03 8.30 -7.89
CA TYR A 328 -7.91 6.92 -8.35
C TYR A 328 -6.59 6.26 -7.93
N GLU A 329 -5.46 6.95 -8.12
CA GLU A 329 -4.15 6.39 -7.81
C GLU A 329 -3.98 6.14 -6.30
N ARG A 330 -4.39 7.11 -5.48
CA ARG A 330 -4.35 6.99 -4.01
C ARG A 330 -5.28 5.88 -3.50
N ALA A 331 -6.46 5.74 -4.12
CA ALA A 331 -7.40 4.66 -3.79
C ALA A 331 -6.84 3.28 -4.15
N VAL A 332 -6.15 3.15 -5.28
CA VAL A 332 -5.44 1.90 -5.65
C VAL A 332 -4.37 1.56 -4.60
N GLU A 333 -3.56 2.54 -4.18
CA GLU A 333 -2.51 2.32 -3.18
C GLU A 333 -3.08 1.87 -1.82
N GLN A 334 -4.12 2.55 -1.32
CA GLN A 334 -4.74 2.19 -0.04
C GLN A 334 -5.43 0.83 -0.09
N LEU A 335 -6.06 0.48 -1.20
CA LEU A 335 -6.66 -0.83 -1.38
C LEU A 335 -5.59 -1.93 -1.44
N ARG A 336 -4.46 -1.69 -2.12
CA ARG A 336 -3.30 -2.62 -2.12
C ARG A 336 -2.75 -2.86 -0.72
N GLU A 337 -2.69 -1.81 0.08
CA GLU A 337 -2.28 -1.91 1.48
C GLU A 337 -3.27 -2.75 2.29
N SER A 338 -4.56 -2.54 2.08
CA SER A 338 -5.61 -3.34 2.74
C SER A 338 -5.55 -4.82 2.37
N VAL A 339 -5.46 -5.15 1.08
CA VAL A 339 -5.37 -6.55 0.62
C VAL A 339 -4.15 -7.26 1.20
N SER A 340 -3.00 -6.58 1.30
CA SER A 340 -1.83 -7.18 1.94
C SER A 340 -2.02 -7.51 3.42
N ASN A 341 -2.91 -6.78 4.09
CA ASN A 341 -3.21 -6.97 5.50
C ASN A 341 -4.31 -8.02 5.73
N TYR A 342 -5.10 -8.34 4.70
CA TYR A 342 -6.27 -9.20 4.77
C TYR A 342 -5.97 -10.57 5.42
N HIS A 343 -4.86 -11.19 5.04
CA HIS A 343 -4.46 -12.51 5.55
C HIS A 343 -3.49 -12.45 6.74
N THR A 344 -3.02 -11.27 7.13
CA THR A 344 -1.88 -11.11 8.07
C THR A 344 -2.27 -10.45 9.39
N SER A 345 -3.17 -9.45 9.37
CA SER A 345 -3.70 -8.82 10.58
C SER A 345 -5.13 -8.31 10.35
N PRO A 346 -6.14 -8.93 10.99
CA PRO A 346 -7.53 -8.42 11.00
C PRO A 346 -7.64 -6.93 11.37
N SER A 347 -6.86 -6.49 12.36
CA SER A 347 -6.84 -5.09 12.80
C SER A 347 -6.21 -4.16 11.77
N ALA A 348 -5.07 -4.53 11.18
CA ALA A 348 -4.44 -3.75 10.12
C ALA A 348 -5.34 -3.65 8.89
N TYR A 349 -6.00 -4.75 8.54
CA TYR A 349 -6.95 -4.82 7.45
C TYR A 349 -8.08 -3.81 7.66
N ILE A 350 -8.75 -3.83 8.82
CA ILE A 350 -9.84 -2.88 9.14
C ILE A 350 -9.34 -1.43 9.09
N ARG A 351 -8.17 -1.14 9.67
CA ARG A 351 -7.61 0.22 9.67
C ARG A 351 -7.31 0.73 8.26
N THR A 352 -6.62 -0.07 7.45
CA THR A 352 -6.19 0.30 6.09
C THR A 352 -7.36 0.31 5.11
N PHE A 353 -8.33 -0.60 5.27
CA PHE A 353 -9.57 -0.56 4.51
C PHE A 353 -10.41 0.69 4.83
N HIS A 354 -10.45 1.10 6.11
CA HIS A 354 -11.03 2.38 6.52
C HIS A 354 -10.26 3.59 5.96
N GLN A 355 -9.05 3.47 5.41
CA GLN A 355 -8.41 4.58 4.69
C GLN A 355 -8.89 4.65 3.23
N PHE A 356 -9.08 3.48 2.60
CA PHE A 356 -9.64 3.35 1.25
C PHE A 356 -11.08 3.84 1.15
N ALA A 357 -11.96 3.38 2.05
CA ALA A 357 -13.38 3.73 2.08
C ALA A 357 -13.67 5.25 2.00
N PRO A 358 -12.97 6.12 2.75
CA PRO A 358 -13.05 7.58 2.60
C PRO A 358 -12.91 8.10 1.19
N LEU A 359 -11.86 7.66 0.48
CA LEU A 359 -11.59 8.12 -0.88
C LEU A 359 -12.66 7.62 -1.85
N THR A 360 -13.13 6.40 -1.63
CA THR A 360 -14.26 5.82 -2.36
C THR A 360 -15.53 6.67 -2.16
N PHE A 361 -15.80 7.18 -0.96
CA PHE A 361 -16.95 8.07 -0.72
C PHE A 361 -16.78 9.46 -1.30
N ILE A 362 -15.59 10.04 -1.21
CA ILE A 362 -15.32 11.35 -1.80
C ILE A 362 -15.49 11.27 -3.31
N ALA A 363 -14.87 10.26 -3.94
CA ALA A 363 -15.09 9.94 -5.34
C ALA A 363 -16.60 9.77 -5.66
N PHE A 364 -17.35 9.12 -4.76
CA PHE A 364 -18.79 8.94 -4.94
C PHE A 364 -19.52 10.27 -4.97
N TYR A 365 -19.24 11.09 -3.97
CA TYR A 365 -19.91 12.34 -3.73
C TYR A 365 -19.63 13.34 -4.86
N GLU A 366 -18.36 13.49 -5.22
CA GLU A 366 -17.93 14.41 -6.28
C GLU A 366 -18.45 13.98 -7.66
N TYR A 367 -18.66 12.68 -7.88
CA TYR A 367 -19.27 12.19 -9.13
C TYR A 367 -20.77 12.45 -9.19
N ALA A 368 -21.51 12.14 -8.12
CA ALA A 368 -22.96 12.31 -8.07
C ALA A 368 -23.39 13.78 -7.92
N PHE A 369 -22.54 14.61 -7.29
CA PHE A 369 -22.80 16.01 -6.95
C PHE A 369 -21.59 16.89 -7.31
N PRO A 370 -21.28 17.08 -8.61
CA PRO A 370 -20.08 17.78 -9.06
C PRO A 370 -19.98 19.25 -8.62
N ASN A 371 -21.12 19.87 -8.28
CA ASN A 371 -21.18 21.25 -7.77
C ASN A 371 -20.73 21.38 -6.30
N GLU A 372 -20.48 20.26 -5.60
CA GLU A 372 -20.07 20.20 -4.19
C GLU A 372 -18.65 19.61 -4.02
N SER A 373 -17.77 19.87 -4.98
CA SER A 373 -16.37 19.38 -5.00
C SER A 373 -15.45 20.07 -3.96
N GLY A 374 -14.34 19.42 -3.60
CA GLY A 374 -13.29 20.03 -2.76
C GLY A 374 -13.33 19.63 -1.29
N LEU A 375 -13.91 18.47 -0.95
CA LEU A 375 -14.06 17.98 0.43
C LEU A 375 -12.77 17.39 1.02
N HIS A 376 -11.59 17.82 0.56
CA HIS A 376 -10.31 17.15 0.77
C HIS A 376 -9.84 17.08 2.23
N ASP A 377 -10.30 17.99 3.11
CA ASP A 377 -9.80 18.11 4.48
C ASP A 377 -10.85 17.82 5.60
N GLY A 378 -12.10 17.52 5.25
CA GLY A 378 -13.22 17.45 6.19
C GLY A 378 -13.86 16.07 6.35
N TYR A 379 -13.08 15.02 6.62
CA TYR A 379 -13.58 13.65 6.52
C TYR A 379 -14.49 13.17 7.68
N ALA A 380 -14.39 13.75 8.87
CA ALA A 380 -15.02 13.18 10.08
C ALA A 380 -16.57 13.10 10.07
N SER A 381 -17.26 13.65 9.06
CA SER A 381 -18.73 13.72 8.99
C SER A 381 -19.35 13.36 7.64
N LEU A 382 -18.56 12.89 6.67
CA LEU A 382 -19.05 12.66 5.29
C LEU A 382 -20.07 11.52 5.22
N THR A 383 -19.84 10.42 5.95
CA THR A 383 -20.76 9.27 5.98
C THR A 383 -22.12 9.61 6.60
N ASP A 384 -22.20 10.58 7.51
CA ASP A 384 -23.44 10.98 8.19
C ASP A 384 -24.29 11.98 7.40
N ARG A 385 -23.85 12.36 6.20
CA ARG A 385 -24.69 13.20 5.33
C ARG A 385 -25.92 12.40 4.89
N LYS A 386 -27.09 13.04 4.94
CA LYS A 386 -28.38 12.46 4.52
C LYS A 386 -28.36 11.87 3.10
N VAL A 387 -27.50 12.41 2.24
CA VAL A 387 -27.27 11.90 0.90
C VAL A 387 -26.86 10.43 0.93
N PHE A 388 -25.91 10.03 1.77
CA PHE A 388 -25.48 8.63 1.86
C PHE A 388 -26.52 7.75 2.55
N THR A 389 -27.21 8.23 3.58
CA THR A 389 -28.25 7.46 4.26
C THR A 389 -29.44 7.16 3.35
N ASN A 390 -29.75 8.08 2.43
CA ASN A 390 -30.87 7.93 1.50
C ASN A 390 -30.48 7.14 0.25
N SER A 391 -29.25 7.34 -0.25
CA SER A 391 -28.77 6.70 -1.48
C SER A 391 -28.22 5.28 -1.26
N LEU A 392 -27.68 4.99 -0.07
CA LEU A 392 -26.96 3.75 0.25
C LEU A 392 -27.41 3.17 1.60
N PRO A 393 -28.70 2.82 1.77
CA PRO A 393 -29.23 2.44 3.08
C PRO A 393 -28.57 1.17 3.68
N ASN A 394 -28.21 0.18 2.86
CA ASN A 394 -27.54 -1.04 3.36
C ASN A 394 -26.04 -0.84 3.59
N GLY A 395 -25.42 -0.03 2.74
CA GLY A 395 -24.03 0.35 2.82
C GLY A 395 -23.79 1.18 4.07
N TYR A 396 -24.62 2.19 4.32
CA TYR A 396 -24.46 3.12 5.44
C TYR A 396 -24.22 2.44 6.79
N GLU A 397 -25.02 1.42 7.12
CA GLU A 397 -24.84 0.66 8.37
C GLU A 397 -23.52 -0.11 8.40
N THR A 398 -23.13 -0.72 7.27
CA THR A 398 -21.84 -1.42 7.15
C THR A 398 -20.66 -0.44 7.27
N TRP A 399 -20.79 0.78 6.76
CA TRP A 399 -19.77 1.82 6.85
C TRP A 399 -19.64 2.42 8.24
N LYS A 400 -20.77 2.57 8.94
CA LYS A 400 -20.80 2.87 10.38
C LYS A 400 -20.15 1.76 11.21
N GLU A 401 -20.43 0.50 10.87
CA GLU A 401 -19.79 -0.64 11.50
C GLU A 401 -18.27 -0.64 11.24
N LEU A 402 -17.81 -0.32 10.02
CA LEU A 402 -16.38 -0.13 9.72
C LEU A 402 -15.77 0.96 10.61
N GLY A 403 -16.43 2.11 10.75
CA GLY A 403 -16.00 3.18 11.66
C GLY A 403 -15.97 2.74 13.13
N SER A 404 -16.95 1.95 13.57
CA SER A 404 -17.01 1.37 14.92
C SER A 404 -15.91 0.34 15.16
N MET A 405 -15.65 -0.55 14.21
CA MET A 405 -14.56 -1.52 14.25
C MET A 405 -13.21 -0.83 14.22
N ARG A 406 -13.03 0.17 13.35
CA ARG A 406 -11.85 1.04 13.35
C ARG A 406 -11.71 1.72 14.71
N ASN A 407 -12.79 2.16 15.33
CA ASN A 407 -12.72 2.76 16.65
C ASN A 407 -12.40 1.74 17.75
N ARG A 408 -12.77 0.47 17.63
CA ARG A 408 -12.30 -0.57 18.57
C ARG A 408 -10.80 -0.83 18.43
N VAL A 409 -10.26 -0.67 17.22
CA VAL A 409 -8.81 -0.76 16.97
C VAL A 409 -8.11 0.49 17.49
N ASP A 410 -8.64 1.67 17.15
CA ASP A 410 -7.97 2.93 17.36
C ASP A 410 -8.37 3.65 18.64
N HIS A 411 -9.44 3.31 19.39
CA HIS A 411 -9.98 4.04 20.59
C HIS A 411 -10.15 3.15 21.85
N PRO A 412 -10.09 3.75 23.07
CA PRO A 412 -9.83 3.02 24.33
C PRO A 412 -11.02 2.25 24.86
N VAL A 413 -12.24 2.71 24.63
CA VAL A 413 -13.45 2.19 25.26
C VAL A 413 -14.58 2.27 24.25
N ASP A 414 -15.17 1.13 23.93
CA ASP A 414 -16.46 1.11 23.26
C ASP A 414 -17.50 1.71 24.22
N LYS A 415 -17.99 2.91 23.92
CA LYS A 415 -18.95 3.64 24.76
C LYS A 415 -20.21 2.83 25.09
N LYS A 416 -20.56 1.86 24.25
CA LYS A 416 -21.76 1.02 24.41
C LYS A 416 -21.51 -0.19 25.32
N THR A 417 -20.31 -0.78 25.25
CA THR A 417 -19.97 -1.98 26.04
C THR A 417 -19.08 -1.70 27.25
N LYS A 418 -18.57 -0.47 27.39
CA LYS A 418 -17.56 -0.06 28.37
C LYS A 418 -16.31 -0.96 28.37
N SER A 419 -16.10 -1.74 27.31
CA SER A 419 -14.98 -2.66 27.19
C SER A 419 -13.86 -2.01 26.38
N HIS A 420 -12.62 -2.31 26.76
CA HIS A 420 -11.46 -1.72 26.10
C HIS A 420 -11.19 -2.32 24.71
N SER A 421 -10.34 -1.65 23.91
CA SER A 421 -9.95 -2.00 22.53
C SER A 421 -9.89 -3.52 22.26
N LYS A 422 -11.00 -4.05 21.72
CA LYS A 422 -11.14 -5.48 21.45
C LYS A 422 -10.42 -5.82 20.15
N LYS A 423 -9.45 -6.76 20.20
CA LYS A 423 -8.82 -7.35 19.00
C LYS A 423 -9.93 -7.75 18.02
N ILE A 424 -9.79 -7.34 16.76
CA ILE A 424 -10.70 -7.83 15.72
C ILE A 424 -10.33 -9.28 15.47
N THR A 425 -11.28 -10.20 15.64
CA THR A 425 -11.04 -11.61 15.38
C THR A 425 -11.13 -11.91 13.87
N VAL A 426 -10.59 -13.05 13.44
CA VAL A 426 -10.68 -13.48 12.04
C VAL A 426 -12.15 -13.65 11.66
N GLU A 427 -12.97 -14.23 12.54
CA GLU A 427 -14.39 -14.44 12.34
C GLU A 427 -15.16 -13.11 12.22
N GLU A 428 -14.81 -12.11 13.05
CA GLU A 428 -15.38 -10.76 12.94
C GLU A 428 -15.02 -10.13 11.59
N THR A 429 -13.79 -10.29 11.13
CA THR A 429 -13.36 -9.80 9.81
C THR A 429 -14.09 -10.52 8.68
N GLU A 430 -14.19 -11.86 8.70
CA GLU A 430 -14.93 -12.63 7.70
C GLU A 430 -16.41 -12.24 7.63
N PHE A 431 -17.05 -12.03 8.79
CA PHE A 431 -18.42 -11.56 8.85
C PHE A 431 -18.57 -10.14 8.32
N PHE A 432 -17.66 -9.24 8.69
CA PHE A 432 -17.61 -7.88 8.17
C PHE A 432 -17.41 -7.88 6.64
N ILE A 433 -16.56 -8.75 6.10
CA ILE A 433 -16.34 -8.89 4.65
C ILE A 433 -17.63 -9.27 3.91
N LYS A 434 -18.45 -10.16 4.47
CA LYS A 434 -19.75 -10.52 3.89
C LYS A 434 -20.70 -9.33 3.83
N LYS A 435 -20.72 -8.48 4.85
CA LYS A 435 -21.49 -7.23 4.85
C LYS A 435 -20.92 -6.21 3.87
N LEU A 436 -19.59 -6.10 3.82
CA LEU A 436 -18.87 -5.21 2.94
C LEU A 436 -19.13 -5.52 1.46
N ASN A 437 -19.25 -6.80 1.09
CA ASN A 437 -19.73 -7.22 -0.23
C ASN A 437 -21.05 -6.51 -0.59
N VAL A 438 -22.05 -6.59 0.29
CA VAL A 438 -23.38 -6.00 0.07
C VAL A 438 -23.28 -4.48 -0.02
N ALA A 439 -22.51 -3.86 0.87
CA ALA A 439 -22.30 -2.41 0.92
C ALA A 439 -21.62 -1.87 -0.35
N LEU A 440 -20.57 -2.56 -0.82
CA LEU A 440 -19.88 -2.22 -2.06
C LEU A 440 -20.81 -2.45 -3.26
N GLN A 441 -21.54 -3.56 -3.31
CA GLN A 441 -22.50 -3.84 -4.38
C GLN A 441 -23.57 -2.75 -4.48
N GLU A 442 -24.11 -2.29 -3.35
CA GLU A 442 -25.09 -1.21 -3.32
C GLU A 442 -24.48 0.12 -3.81
N LEU A 443 -23.29 0.48 -3.32
CA LEU A 443 -22.55 1.67 -3.75
C LEU A 443 -22.37 1.69 -5.28
N PHE A 444 -21.85 0.60 -5.84
CA PHE A 444 -21.62 0.52 -7.26
C PHE A 444 -22.92 0.44 -8.08
N ASN A 445 -23.94 -0.29 -7.61
CA ASN A 445 -25.24 -0.32 -8.27
C ASN A 445 -25.85 1.08 -8.37
N PHE A 446 -25.69 1.91 -7.34
CA PHE A 446 -26.13 3.30 -7.37
C PHE A 446 -25.33 4.13 -8.37
N TRP A 447 -24.00 4.01 -8.34
CA TRP A 447 -23.10 4.68 -9.29
C TRP A 447 -23.44 4.40 -10.74
N LEU A 448 -23.70 3.14 -11.07
CA LEU A 448 -24.02 2.70 -12.42
C LEU A 448 -25.38 3.19 -12.92
N LYS A 449 -26.27 3.55 -12.01
CA LYS A 449 -27.60 4.12 -12.32
C LYS A 449 -27.59 5.65 -12.34
N SER A 450 -26.57 6.28 -11.78
CA SER A 450 -26.44 7.73 -11.71
C SER A 450 -25.85 8.28 -13.02
N THR A 451 -26.68 8.95 -13.81
CA THR A 451 -26.20 9.73 -14.96
C THR A 451 -25.42 10.95 -14.49
N PRO A 452 -24.26 11.27 -15.08
CA PRO A 452 -23.55 12.50 -14.76
C PRO A 452 -24.45 13.69 -15.10
N VAL A 453 -24.72 14.54 -14.11
CA VAL A 453 -25.43 15.80 -14.35
C VAL A 453 -24.49 16.68 -15.18
N PRO A 454 -24.90 17.21 -16.35
CA PRO A 454 -24.05 18.09 -17.13
C PRO A 454 -23.64 19.27 -16.27
N THR A 455 -22.35 19.57 -16.22
CA THR A 455 -21.86 20.86 -15.70
C THR A 455 -22.54 21.97 -16.51
N THR A 456 -23.60 22.55 -15.96
CA THR A 456 -24.15 23.81 -16.45
C THR A 456 -23.08 24.86 -16.21
N SER A 457 -22.38 25.24 -17.27
CA SER A 457 -21.67 26.51 -17.33
C SER A 457 -22.66 27.59 -16.89
N LEU A 458 -22.40 28.22 -15.74
CA LEU A 458 -23.12 29.41 -15.32
C LEU A 458 -23.08 30.42 -16.47
N PRO A 459 -24.21 31.02 -16.88
CA PRO A 459 -24.18 32.09 -17.85
C PRO A 459 -23.41 33.25 -17.20
N VAL A 460 -22.32 33.65 -17.84
CA VAL A 460 -21.62 34.89 -17.49
C VAL A 460 -22.62 36.01 -17.73
N SER A 461 -23.16 36.58 -16.65
CA SER A 461 -23.90 37.84 -16.72
C SER A 461 -22.93 38.92 -17.14
N THR A 462 -23.00 39.32 -18.41
CA THR A 462 -22.47 40.59 -18.89
C THR A 462 -23.27 41.72 -18.26
N THR A 463 -22.60 42.49 -17.40
CA THR A 463 -22.93 43.90 -17.15
C THR A 463 -21.73 44.73 -17.54
#